data_AF-A0AAT9FLL5-F1
#
_entry.id   AF-A0AAT9FLL5-F1
#
_cell.length_a   1.000
_cell.length_b   1.000
_cell.length_c   1.000
_cell.angle_alpha   90.00
_cell.angle_beta   90.00
_cell.angle_gamma   90.00
#
_symmetry.space_group_name_H-M   'P 1'
#
loop_
_entity.id
_entity.type
_entity.pdbx_description
1 polymer ?
#
loop_
_entity_poly.entity_id
_entity_poly.type
_entity_poly.pdbx_seq_one_letter_code
_entity_poly.pdbx_strand_id
1 'polypeptide(L)'
;MRAVALSDKNVQKKITDNFIPLKIEIPYRTEKFPLDWPSLKMWRDTWVRMGGVETTGLTACSVVSPDLQTEYGSTGSAMVWELFDSIAYDAVKFGAMLDRAKNRAEEEKDIRDDPKLNEAEKEKKLAAFRKRVVKDVAKEGKFHLPPKGFTIEGATKLFESTGDIEWLEKQKKKQP
;
A
#
# COMPACT_ATOMS: atom_id res chain seq x y z
N MET A 1 3.52 12.75 17.32
CA MET A 1 3.09 11.50 16.67
C MET A 1 2.92 11.77 15.18
N ARG A 2 3.89 11.43 14.35
CA ARG A 2 3.74 11.28 12.90
C ARG A 2 4.81 10.30 12.46
N ALA A 3 4.46 9.01 12.35
CA ALA A 3 5.35 8.05 11.69
C ALA A 3 4.71 6.75 11.22
N VAL A 4 3.37 6.58 11.24
CA VAL A 4 2.69 5.66 10.32
C VAL A 4 1.24 6.14 10.21
N ALA A 5 0.68 6.30 9.01
CA ALA A 5 -0.72 6.68 8.85
C ALA A 5 -1.68 5.70 9.58
N LEU A 6 -1.26 4.45 9.70
CA LEU A 6 -1.98 3.38 10.42
C LEU A 6 -2.03 3.56 11.96
N SER A 7 -1.24 4.48 12.53
CA SER A 7 -1.31 4.82 13.97
C SER A 7 -2.38 5.87 14.28
N ASP A 8 -2.93 6.53 13.25
CA ASP A 8 -3.96 7.54 13.41
C ASP A 8 -5.32 6.91 13.75
N LYS A 9 -5.97 7.41 14.80
CA LYS A 9 -7.24 6.85 15.30
C LYS A 9 -8.37 6.92 14.28
N ASN A 10 -8.42 7.95 13.44
CA ASN A 10 -9.45 8.09 12.42
C ASN A 10 -9.21 7.09 11.28
N VAL A 11 -7.94 6.89 10.90
CA VAL A 11 -7.56 5.85 9.93
C VAL A 11 -7.90 4.46 10.47
N GLN A 12 -7.52 4.15 11.72
CA GLN A 12 -7.82 2.87 12.37
C GLN A 12 -9.33 2.62 12.42
N LYS A 13 -10.12 3.60 12.87
CA LYS A 13 -11.58 3.51 12.89
C LYS A 13 -12.14 3.23 11.50
N LYS A 14 -11.69 3.96 10.48
CA LYS A 14 -12.15 3.78 9.09
C LYS A 14 -11.85 2.37 8.58
N ILE A 15 -10.66 1.85 8.88
CA ILE A 15 -10.26 0.47 8.55
C ILE A 15 -11.21 -0.52 9.23
N THR A 16 -11.37 -0.44 10.55
CA THR A 16 -12.23 -1.36 11.31
C THR A 16 -13.69 -1.33 10.85
N ASP A 17 -14.21 -0.17 10.48
CA ASP A 17 -15.62 -0.01 10.10
C ASP A 17 -15.93 -0.51 8.68
N ASN A 18 -14.97 -0.48 7.75
CA ASN A 18 -15.26 -0.66 6.31
C ASN A 18 -14.35 -1.69 5.59
N PHE A 19 -13.28 -2.16 6.22
CA PHE A 19 -12.26 -2.99 5.57
C PHE A 19 -11.91 -4.20 6.42
N ILE A 20 -11.46 -5.28 5.76
CA ILE A 20 -10.93 -6.46 6.44
C ILE A 20 -9.40 -6.38 6.38
N PRO A 21 -8.70 -6.10 7.50
CA PRO A 21 -7.25 -6.01 7.50
C PRO A 21 -6.64 -7.40 7.34
N LEU A 22 -5.82 -7.58 6.32
CA LEU A 22 -5.01 -8.78 6.10
C LEU A 22 -3.54 -8.43 6.25
N LYS A 23 -2.86 -9.04 7.23
CA LYS A 23 -1.41 -8.96 7.37
C LYS A 23 -0.78 -10.10 6.58
N ILE A 24 -0.09 -9.78 5.50
CA ILE A 24 0.70 -10.74 4.74
C ILE A 24 2.16 -10.47 5.06
N GLU A 25 2.77 -11.39 5.79
CA GLU A 25 4.21 -11.37 5.97
C GLU A 25 4.84 -11.96 4.71
N ILE A 26 5.54 -11.13 3.94
CA ILE A 26 6.40 -11.59 2.86
C ILE A 26 7.70 -12.02 3.54
N PRO A 27 7.97 -13.33 3.68
CA PRO A 27 9.11 -13.75 4.47
C PRO A 27 10.41 -13.33 3.76
N TYR A 28 11.39 -12.92 4.57
CA TYR A 28 12.73 -12.58 4.11
C TYR A 28 13.30 -13.74 3.28
N ARG A 29 13.73 -13.46 2.04
CA ARG A 29 14.29 -14.44 1.07
C ARG A 29 13.31 -15.48 0.51
N THR A 30 12.08 -15.10 0.20
CA THR A 30 11.17 -16.03 -0.50
C THR A 30 10.76 -15.54 -1.88
N GLU A 31 10.68 -16.50 -2.82
CA GLU A 31 9.89 -16.42 -4.05
C GLU A 31 8.39 -16.48 -3.78
N LYS A 32 7.98 -16.63 -2.51
CA LYS A 32 6.59 -16.78 -2.04
C LYS A 32 5.89 -15.43 -1.86
N PHE A 33 6.17 -14.47 -2.73
CA PHE A 33 5.19 -13.43 -2.98
C PHE A 33 3.91 -14.15 -3.46
N PRO A 34 2.69 -13.82 -3.01
CA PRO A 34 1.49 -14.48 -3.50
C PRO A 34 1.37 -14.22 -5.02
N LEU A 35 1.90 -15.17 -5.81
CA LEU A 35 2.09 -15.03 -7.27
C LEU A 35 0.76 -14.87 -8.00
N ASP A 36 -0.31 -15.37 -7.38
CA ASP A 36 -1.66 -15.42 -7.95
C ASP A 36 -2.49 -14.16 -7.67
N TRP A 37 -1.87 -13.06 -7.23
CA TRP A 37 -2.54 -11.79 -6.99
C TRP A 37 -2.12 -10.78 -8.07
N PRO A 38 -2.80 -10.76 -9.23
CA PRO A 38 -2.46 -9.85 -10.33
C PRO A 38 -2.38 -8.39 -9.87
N SER A 39 -3.24 -8.01 -8.92
CA SER A 39 -3.31 -6.70 -8.28
C SER A 39 -2.00 -6.29 -7.58
N LEU A 40 -1.19 -7.23 -7.09
CA LEU A 40 0.06 -6.96 -6.39
C LEU A 40 1.32 -7.16 -7.24
N LYS A 41 1.18 -7.42 -8.54
CA LYS A 41 2.32 -7.67 -9.44
C LYS A 41 3.34 -6.52 -9.44
N MET A 42 2.87 -5.27 -9.44
CA MET A 42 3.74 -4.09 -9.43
C MET A 42 4.60 -4.03 -8.16
N TRP A 43 4.05 -4.45 -7.01
CA TRP A 43 4.78 -4.49 -5.76
C TRP A 43 5.91 -5.51 -5.79
N ARG A 44 5.61 -6.72 -6.30
CA ARG A 44 6.63 -7.74 -6.53
C ARG A 44 7.73 -7.22 -7.44
N ASP A 45 7.36 -6.61 -8.57
CA ASP A 45 8.33 -6.13 -9.55
C ASP A 45 9.20 -4.98 -8.97
N THR A 46 8.60 -4.08 -8.17
CA THR A 46 9.34 -3.04 -7.43
C THR A 46 10.26 -3.64 -6.37
N TRP A 47 9.79 -4.60 -5.58
CA TRP A 47 10.60 -5.31 -4.59
C TRP A 47 11.83 -5.97 -5.24
N VAL A 48 11.61 -6.73 -6.32
CA VAL A 48 12.70 -7.39 -7.07
C VAL A 48 13.67 -6.36 -7.65
N ARG A 49 13.16 -5.31 -8.29
CA ARG A 49 13.98 -4.26 -8.92
C ARG A 49 14.86 -3.52 -7.92
N MET A 50 14.38 -3.31 -6.71
CA MET A 50 15.11 -2.59 -5.66
C MET A 50 16.16 -3.45 -4.96
N GLY A 51 16.44 -4.66 -5.46
CA GLY A 51 17.41 -5.58 -4.86
C GLY A 51 16.82 -6.46 -3.77
N GLY A 52 15.50 -6.47 -3.60
CA GLY A 52 14.76 -7.30 -2.66
C GLY A 52 15.35 -7.29 -1.24
N VAL A 53 16.10 -8.34 -0.94
CA VAL A 53 16.76 -8.70 0.33
C VAL A 53 17.58 -7.57 0.97
N GLU A 54 18.09 -6.61 0.18
CA GLU A 54 18.90 -5.48 0.68
C GLU A 54 18.09 -4.22 1.02
N THR A 55 16.78 -4.22 0.73
CA THR A 55 15.93 -3.05 1.01
C THR A 55 15.48 -3.02 2.46
N THR A 56 16.16 -2.19 3.25
CA THR A 56 15.65 -1.80 4.57
C THR A 56 14.55 -0.76 4.38
N GLY A 57 13.35 -1.03 4.89
CA GLY A 57 12.29 -0.03 5.00
C GLY A 57 11.26 0.02 3.87
N LEU A 58 11.05 -1.05 3.09
CA LEU A 58 9.83 -1.17 2.27
C LEU A 58 8.64 -1.50 3.18
N THR A 59 7.68 -0.58 3.30
CA THR A 59 6.39 -0.83 3.97
C THR A 59 5.26 -0.45 3.04
N ALA A 60 4.20 -1.24 3.01
CA ALA A 60 3.24 -1.23 1.93
C ALA A 60 1.81 -1.39 2.45
N CYS A 61 0.86 -0.66 1.87
CA CYS A 61 -0.55 -1.00 2.02
C CYS A 61 -1.23 -0.94 0.67
N SER A 62 -2.02 -1.97 0.39
CA SER A 62 -2.88 -2.08 -0.77
C SER A 62 -4.29 -2.42 -0.31
N VAL A 63 -5.28 -1.78 -0.94
CA VAL A 63 -6.68 -2.19 -0.82
C VAL A 63 -7.01 -2.98 -2.07
N VAL A 64 -7.40 -4.23 -1.91
CA VAL A 64 -7.67 -5.14 -3.04
C VAL A 64 -9.12 -5.61 -3.00
N SER A 65 -9.66 -5.97 -4.16
CA SER A 65 -10.96 -6.61 -4.29
C SER A 65 -10.96 -7.99 -3.61
N PRO A 66 -12.13 -8.50 -3.14
CA PRO A 66 -12.21 -9.83 -2.54
C PRO A 66 -11.77 -10.97 -3.47
N ASP A 67 -11.94 -10.81 -4.78
CA ASP A 67 -11.47 -11.75 -5.82
C ASP A 67 -9.99 -11.54 -6.21
N LEU A 68 -9.32 -10.60 -5.55
CA LEU A 68 -7.89 -10.28 -5.69
C LEU A 68 -7.48 -9.77 -7.09
N GLN A 69 -8.46 -9.50 -7.96
CA GLN A 69 -8.22 -9.07 -9.34
C GLN A 69 -7.92 -7.58 -9.47
N THR A 70 -8.40 -6.76 -8.53
CA THR A 70 -8.33 -5.30 -8.64
C THR A 70 -7.66 -4.71 -7.40
N GLU A 71 -6.63 -3.89 -7.59
CA GLU A 71 -6.12 -3.01 -6.55
C GLU A 71 -6.93 -1.70 -6.59
N TYR A 72 -7.70 -1.41 -5.55
CA TYR A 72 -8.50 -0.19 -5.41
C TYR A 72 -7.71 0.98 -4.82
N GLY A 73 -6.55 0.75 -4.22
CA GLY A 73 -5.71 1.80 -3.63
C GLY A 73 -4.34 1.24 -3.23
N SER A 74 -3.32 2.09 -3.28
CA SER A 74 -1.94 1.74 -2.95
C SER A 74 -1.24 2.91 -2.29
N THR A 75 -0.45 2.65 -1.26
CA THR A 75 0.43 3.65 -0.65
C THR A 75 1.73 3.88 -1.42
N GLY A 76 2.02 3.07 -2.44
CA GLY A 76 3.35 2.98 -3.05
C GLY A 76 4.40 2.44 -2.08
N SER A 77 5.67 2.49 -2.47
CA SER A 77 6.77 1.79 -1.77
C SER A 77 6.99 2.20 -0.30
N ALA A 78 6.53 3.39 0.10
CA ALA A 78 6.74 4.00 1.42
C ALA A 78 8.15 3.80 1.96
N MET A 79 9.15 3.99 1.10
CA MET A 79 10.54 3.89 1.52
C MET A 79 10.85 4.99 2.54
N VAL A 80 11.91 4.81 3.32
CA VAL A 80 12.27 5.80 4.36
C VAL A 80 12.55 7.19 3.78
N TRP A 81 13.06 7.30 2.53
CA TRP A 81 13.22 8.60 1.86
C TRP A 81 11.89 9.26 1.46
N GLU A 82 10.79 8.51 1.48
CA GLU A 82 9.44 9.01 1.16
C GLU A 82 8.67 9.41 2.43
N LEU A 83 9.32 9.46 3.61
CA LEU A 83 8.71 9.71 4.92
C LEU A 83 7.79 10.93 4.98
N PHE A 84 8.10 11.99 4.24
CA PHE A 84 7.34 13.24 4.29
C PHE A 84 6.26 13.36 3.21
N ASP A 85 6.37 12.58 2.14
CA ASP A 85 5.59 12.80 0.93
C ASP A 85 4.63 11.65 0.64
N SER A 86 4.97 10.43 1.08
CA SER A 86 4.18 9.23 0.82
C SER A 86 2.86 9.19 1.60
N ILE A 87 1.85 8.62 0.95
CA ILE A 87 0.53 8.33 1.53
C ILE A 87 0.66 7.48 2.79
N ALA A 88 1.66 6.59 2.88
CA ALA A 88 1.85 5.70 4.02
C ALA A 88 2.16 6.41 5.35
N TYR A 89 2.71 7.62 5.28
CA TYR A 89 3.15 8.39 6.46
C TYR A 89 2.25 9.59 6.77
N ASP A 90 1.28 9.88 5.89
CA ASP A 90 0.33 10.99 6.02
C ASP A 90 -1.10 10.45 6.21
N ALA A 91 -1.62 10.58 7.44
CA ALA A 91 -2.95 10.09 7.80
C ALA A 91 -4.08 10.71 6.96
N VAL A 92 -3.96 11.96 6.52
CA VAL A 92 -4.97 12.63 5.71
C VAL A 92 -4.96 12.05 4.29
N LYS A 93 -3.78 11.92 3.69
CA LYS A 93 -3.63 11.29 2.36
C LYS A 93 -4.09 9.83 2.40
N PHE A 94 -3.74 9.09 3.45
CA PHE A 94 -4.16 7.70 3.64
C PHE A 94 -5.68 7.58 3.80
N GLY A 95 -6.28 8.42 4.63
CA GLY A 95 -7.73 8.47 4.81
C GLY A 95 -8.47 8.74 3.50
N ALA A 96 -7.95 9.66 2.67
CA ALA A 96 -8.49 9.96 1.35
C ALA A 96 -8.29 8.81 0.35
N MET A 97 -7.18 8.07 0.45
CA MET A 97 -6.97 6.84 -0.34
C MET A 97 -8.03 5.78 -0.01
N LEU A 98 -8.34 5.58 1.27
CA LEU A 98 -9.40 4.66 1.70
C LEU A 98 -10.78 5.07 1.15
N ASP A 99 -11.09 6.38 1.15
CA ASP A 99 -12.35 6.87 0.58
C ASP A 99 -12.45 6.59 -0.92
N ARG A 100 -11.38 6.87 -1.69
CA ARG A 100 -11.32 6.53 -3.11
C ARG A 100 -11.46 5.02 -3.34
N ALA A 101 -10.82 4.20 -2.51
CA ALA A 101 -10.91 2.75 -2.62
C ALA A 101 -12.33 2.23 -2.37
N LYS A 102 -13.03 2.80 -1.38
CA LYS A 102 -14.45 2.50 -1.12
C LYS A 102 -15.33 2.87 -2.30
N ASN A 103 -15.19 4.09 -2.83
CA ASN A 103 -15.97 4.53 -4.00
C ASN A 103 -15.72 3.64 -5.23
N ARG A 104 -14.48 3.17 -5.43
CA ARG A 104 -14.14 2.23 -6.51
C ARG A 104 -14.81 0.87 -6.29
N ALA A 105 -14.85 0.36 -5.06
CA ALA A 105 -15.54 -0.89 -4.75
C ALA A 105 -17.06 -0.77 -4.95
N GLU A 106 -17.65 0.37 -4.59
CA GLU A 106 -19.06 0.68 -4.83
C GLU A 106 -19.36 0.75 -6.34
N GLU A 107 -18.52 1.42 -7.14
CA GLU A 107 -18.69 1.47 -8.59
C GLU A 107 -18.55 0.08 -9.24
N GLU A 108 -17.61 -0.77 -8.78
CA GLU A 108 -17.51 -2.14 -9.27
C GLU A 108 -18.78 -2.95 -8.95
N LYS A 109 -19.32 -2.78 -7.73
CA LYS A 109 -20.56 -3.40 -7.30
C LYS A 109 -21.73 -2.94 -8.16
N ASP A 110 -21.86 -1.63 -8.40
CA ASP A 110 -22.92 -1.05 -9.23
C ASP A 110 -22.89 -1.64 -10.65
N ILE A 111 -21.71 -1.89 -11.22
CA ILE A 111 -21.59 -2.54 -12.54
C ILE A 111 -22.07 -4.00 -12.47
N ARG A 112 -21.71 -4.75 -11.42
CA ARG A 112 -22.07 -6.17 -11.27
C ARG A 112 -23.56 -6.37 -11.04
N ASP A 113 -24.15 -5.48 -10.25
CA ASP A 113 -25.53 -5.55 -9.79
C ASP A 113 -26.50 -4.81 -10.73
N ASP A 114 -26.01 -4.12 -11.78
CA ASP A 114 -26.86 -3.40 -12.75
C ASP A 114 -27.81 -4.37 -13.47
N PRO A 115 -29.13 -4.31 -13.21
CA PRO A 115 -30.09 -5.22 -13.83
C PRO A 115 -30.34 -4.92 -15.31
N LYS A 116 -29.84 -3.78 -15.81
CA LYS A 116 -30.03 -3.36 -17.21
C LYS A 116 -28.95 -3.91 -18.14
N LEU A 117 -27.90 -4.52 -17.60
CA LEU A 117 -26.78 -5.05 -18.37
C LEU A 117 -26.87 -6.57 -18.44
N ASN A 118 -26.62 -7.11 -19.63
CA ASN A 118 -26.33 -8.54 -19.74
C ASN A 118 -24.88 -8.83 -19.31
N GLU A 119 -24.54 -10.11 -19.15
CA GLU A 119 -23.22 -10.52 -18.65
C GLU A 119 -22.06 -10.04 -19.53
N ALA A 120 -22.19 -10.06 -20.85
CA ALA A 120 -21.14 -9.57 -21.75
C ALA A 120 -20.91 -8.05 -21.62
N GLU A 121 -21.98 -7.29 -21.40
CA GLU A 121 -21.89 -5.85 -21.14
C GLU A 121 -21.25 -5.55 -19.79
N LYS A 122 -21.59 -6.32 -18.75
CA LYS A 122 -20.95 -6.22 -17.42
C LYS A 122 -19.46 -6.50 -17.52
N GLU A 123 -19.06 -7.59 -18.18
CA GLU A 123 -17.65 -7.93 -18.38
C GLU A 123 -16.88 -6.81 -19.09
N LYS A 124 -17.46 -6.25 -20.17
CA LYS A 124 -16.86 -5.12 -20.89
C LYS A 124 -16.71 -3.88 -20.01
N LYS A 125 -17.74 -3.51 -19.24
CA LYS A 125 -17.68 -2.38 -18.31
C LYS A 125 -16.67 -2.61 -17.18
N LEU A 126 -16.65 -3.80 -16.58
CA LEU A 126 -15.70 -4.19 -15.55
C LEU A 126 -14.26 -4.13 -16.06
N ALA A 127 -13.99 -4.63 -17.26
CA ALA A 127 -12.66 -4.55 -17.86
C ALA A 127 -12.20 -3.09 -18.06
N ALA A 128 -13.10 -2.23 -18.55
CA ALA A 128 -12.80 -0.80 -18.71
C ALA A 128 -12.57 -0.10 -17.36
N PHE A 129 -13.42 -0.39 -16.38
CA PHE A 129 -13.30 0.08 -15.00
C PHE A 129 -11.95 -0.32 -14.39
N ARG A 130 -11.60 -1.61 -14.41
CA ARG A 130 -10.33 -2.14 -13.87
C ARG A 130 -9.13 -1.47 -14.52
N LYS A 131 -9.14 -1.32 -15.85
CA LYS A 131 -8.07 -0.64 -16.58
C LYS A 131 -7.90 0.82 -16.16
N ARG A 132 -9.00 1.52 -15.87
CA ARG A 132 -8.97 2.90 -15.37
C ARG A 132 -8.42 2.95 -13.93
N VAL A 133 -8.95 2.09 -13.05
CA VAL A 133 -8.51 2.01 -11.64
C VAL A 133 -7.02 1.72 -11.53
N VAL A 134 -6.50 0.76 -12.30
CA VAL A 134 -5.05 0.46 -12.34
C VAL A 134 -4.23 1.70 -12.69
N LYS A 135 -4.66 2.50 -13.67
CA LYS A 135 -3.96 3.75 -14.03
C LYS A 135 -4.01 4.79 -12.93
N ASP A 136 -5.13 4.92 -12.24
CA ASP A 136 -5.28 5.91 -11.17
C ASP A 136 -4.47 5.51 -9.94
N VAL A 137 -4.51 4.24 -9.55
CA VAL A 137 -3.69 3.70 -8.45
C VAL A 137 -2.19 3.83 -8.75
N ALA A 138 -1.75 3.55 -9.97
CA ALA A 138 -0.36 3.71 -10.37
C ALA A 138 0.14 5.17 -10.28
N LYS A 139 -0.75 6.16 -10.44
CA LYS A 139 -0.41 7.58 -10.23
C LYS A 139 -0.28 7.92 -8.75
N GLU A 140 -1.11 7.31 -7.90
CA GLU A 140 -1.09 7.50 -6.45
C GLU A 140 0.18 6.91 -5.81
N GLY A 141 0.59 5.72 -6.24
CA GLY A 141 1.76 4.99 -5.74
C GLY A 141 3.07 5.28 -6.47
N LYS A 142 3.21 6.45 -7.12
CA LYS A 142 4.36 6.76 -7.97
C LYS A 142 5.66 6.71 -7.15
N PHE A 143 6.56 5.81 -7.54
CA PHE A 143 7.88 5.67 -6.93
C PHE A 143 8.76 6.89 -7.21
N HIS A 144 9.46 7.37 -6.19
CA HIS A 144 10.48 8.39 -6.30
C HIS A 144 11.86 7.82 -5.97
N LEU A 145 12.87 8.18 -6.78
CA LEU A 145 14.25 7.88 -6.45
C LEU A 145 14.67 8.66 -5.21
N PRO A 146 15.56 8.10 -4.38
CA PRO A 146 16.09 8.83 -3.23
C PRO A 146 16.74 10.15 -3.69
N PRO A 147 16.59 11.25 -2.92
CA PRO A 147 17.26 12.52 -3.22
C PRO A 147 18.77 12.34 -3.36
N LYS A 148 19.41 13.19 -4.16
CA LYS A 148 20.87 13.17 -4.31
C LYS A 148 21.54 13.37 -2.94
N GLY A 149 22.42 12.46 -2.54
CA GLY A 149 23.10 12.49 -1.24
C GLY A 149 22.34 11.80 -0.11
N PHE A 150 21.21 11.17 -0.38
CA PHE A 150 20.53 10.33 0.60
C PHE A 150 21.41 9.12 0.97
N THR A 151 21.60 8.92 2.27
CA THR A 151 22.26 7.74 2.83
C THR A 151 21.31 6.99 3.74
N ILE A 152 21.48 5.67 3.84
CA ILE A 152 20.68 4.85 4.75
C ILE A 152 20.93 5.30 6.20
N GLU A 153 22.15 5.69 6.59
CA GLU A 153 22.38 6.24 7.93
C GLU A 153 21.63 7.55 8.17
N GLY A 154 21.53 8.41 7.16
CA GLY A 154 20.75 9.66 7.24
C GLY A 154 19.25 9.38 7.38
N ALA A 155 18.75 8.36 6.66
CA ALA A 155 17.38 7.87 6.74
C ALA A 155 17.06 7.32 8.14
N THR A 156 17.94 6.48 8.68
CA THR A 156 17.81 5.89 10.01
C THR A 156 17.85 6.97 11.08
N LYS A 157 18.78 7.94 11.01
CA LYS A 157 18.81 9.08 11.93
C LYS A 157 17.56 9.95 11.84
N LEU A 158 16.99 10.11 10.65
CA LEU A 158 15.74 10.85 10.44
C LEU A 158 14.55 10.10 11.04
N PHE A 159 14.49 8.78 10.83
CA PHE A 159 13.47 7.91 11.42
C PHE A 159 13.59 7.87 12.96
N GLU A 160 14.81 7.76 13.48
CA GLU A 160 15.12 7.82 14.92
C GLU A 160 14.76 9.18 15.54
N SER A 161 15.01 10.28 14.82
CA SER A 161 14.67 11.64 15.29
C SER A 161 13.18 12.00 15.15
N THR A 162 12.43 11.27 14.32
CA THR A 162 10.96 11.41 14.20
C THR A 162 10.19 10.47 15.14
N GLY A 163 10.85 9.42 15.63
CA GLY A 163 10.61 8.78 16.92
C GLY A 163 9.77 7.50 16.90
N ASP A 164 10.44 6.37 17.23
CA ASP A 164 9.98 5.41 18.25
C ASP A 164 11.21 4.73 18.90
N ILE A 165 11.91 5.50 19.74
CA ILE A 165 13.14 5.07 20.44
C ILE A 165 12.85 3.87 21.36
N GLU A 166 11.66 3.77 21.96
CA GLU A 166 11.31 2.67 22.87
C GLU A 166 11.17 1.31 22.17
N TRP A 167 10.63 1.27 20.93
CA TRP A 167 10.53 0.02 20.18
C TRP A 167 11.91 -0.47 19.73
N LEU A 168 12.76 0.41 19.20
CA LEU A 168 14.13 0.07 18.81
C LEU A 168 14.98 -0.36 20.01
N GLU A 169 14.82 0.29 21.17
CA GLU A 169 15.48 -0.14 22.41
C GLU A 169 14.97 -1.49 22.92
N LYS A 170 13.67 -1.79 22.77
CA LYS A 170 13.10 -3.12 23.09
C LYS A 170 13.60 -4.21 22.14
N GLN A 171 13.87 -3.90 20.88
CA GLN A 171 14.45 -4.87 19.93
C GLN A 171 15.95 -5.08 20.18
N LYS A 172 16.70 -4.01 20.49
CA LYS A 172 18.12 -4.10 20.89
C LYS A 172 18.32 -4.92 22.17
N LYS A 173 17.36 -4.89 23.10
CA LYS A 173 17.36 -5.73 24.33
C LYS A 173 16.98 -7.20 24.08
N LYS A 174 16.53 -7.56 22.88
CA LYS A 174 16.08 -8.93 22.52
C LYS A 174 17.04 -9.68 21.61
N GLN A 175 18.15 -9.07 21.18
CA GLN A 175 19.23 -9.79 20.53
C GLN A 175 20.27 -10.20 21.59
N PRO A 176 20.64 -11.49 21.67
CA PRO A 176 21.65 -11.98 22.61
C PRO A 176 23.05 -11.44 22.31
#